data_AF-A0A7V9Z7Z6-F1
#
_entry.id   AF-A0A7V9Z7Z6-F1
#
_cell.length_a   1.000
_cell.length_b   1.000
_cell.length_c   1.000
_cell.angle_alpha   90.00
_cell.angle_beta   90.00
_cell.angle_gamma   90.00
#
_symmetry.space_group_name_H-M   'P 1'
#
loop_
_entity.id
_entity.type
_entity.pdbx_description
1 polymer ?
#
loop_
_entity_poly.entity_id
_entity_poly.type
_entity_poly.pdbx_seq_one_letter_code
_entity_poly.pdbx_strand_id
1 'polypeptide(L)'
;MVQGIIAAKEETEATGVQGNIGFSAVPDHFGPVVPDFWERIFQLGGRVFVESLDYVGYKFYTEVFEETIDLKDILASIEYVLRCFRGKNLKDCPHTRIGSYTDS
;
A
#
# COMPACT_ATOMS: atom_id res chain seq x y z
N MET A 1 -9.59 0.27 14.94
CA MET A 1 -9.27 0.56 13.52
C MET A 1 -9.93 -0.45 12.59
N VAL A 2 -9.53 -1.73 12.60
CA VAL A 2 -10.19 -2.82 11.84
C VAL A 2 -11.72 -2.79 11.98
N GLN A 3 -12.23 -2.82 13.22
CA GLN A 3 -13.66 -2.78 13.48
C GLN A 3 -14.35 -1.51 12.97
N GLY A 4 -13.65 -0.38 12.91
CA GLY A 4 -14.20 0.85 12.36
C GLY A 4 -14.38 0.80 10.85
N ILE A 5 -13.51 0.07 10.14
CA ILE A 5 -13.63 -0.15 8.69
C ILE A 5 -14.80 -1.07 8.38
N ILE A 6 -14.91 -2.17 9.14
CA ILE A 6 -16.02 -3.11 9.00
C ILE A 6 -17.35 -2.39 9.25
N ALA A 7 -17.47 -1.66 10.36
CA ALA A 7 -18.68 -0.90 10.69
C ALA A 7 -19.00 0.17 9.64
N ALA A 8 -17.99 0.83 9.06
CA ALA A 8 -18.22 1.81 8.00
C ALA A 8 -18.76 1.16 6.72
N LYS A 9 -18.27 -0.03 6.33
CA LYS A 9 -18.80 -0.78 5.19
C LYS A 9 -20.25 -1.19 5.45
N GLU A 10 -20.53 -1.77 6.61
CA GLU A 10 -21.88 -2.18 7.02
C GLU A 10 -22.87 -1.00 6.97
N GLU A 11 -22.49 0.17 7.49
CA GLU A 11 -23.33 1.37 7.46
C GLU A 11 -23.57 1.88 6.04
N THR A 12 -22.54 1.85 5.19
CA THR A 12 -22.62 2.28 3.79
C THR A 12 -23.59 1.38 3.01
N GLU A 13 -23.54 0.07 3.25
CA GLU A 13 -24.45 -0.92 2.67
C GLU A 13 -25.88 -0.78 3.21
N ALA A 14 -26.04 -0.55 4.51
CA ALA A 14 -27.35 -0.43 5.16
C ALA A 14 -28.10 0.85 4.76
N THR A 15 -27.39 1.95 4.58
CA THR A 15 -27.98 3.26 4.25
C THR A 15 -28.05 3.53 2.75
N GLY A 16 -27.37 2.73 1.93
CA GLY A 16 -27.27 2.95 0.49
C GLY A 16 -26.50 4.22 0.11
N VAL A 17 -25.78 4.83 1.07
CA VAL A 17 -24.91 5.98 0.81
C VAL A 17 -23.75 5.52 -0.05
N GLN A 18 -23.36 6.34 -1.03
CA GLN A 18 -22.20 6.03 -1.87
C GLN A 18 -20.92 6.59 -1.23
N GLY A 19 -19.92 5.73 -1.05
CA GLY A 19 -18.60 6.13 -0.57
C GLY A 19 -17.61 4.96 -0.66
N ASN A 20 -16.35 5.27 -0.97
CA ASN A 20 -15.28 4.27 -0.97
C ASN A 20 -14.63 4.23 0.41
N ILE A 21 -14.63 3.06 1.04
CA ILE A 21 -13.96 2.79 2.29
C ILE A 21 -12.53 2.33 1.98
N GLY A 22 -11.54 2.99 2.55
CA GLY A 22 -10.15 2.62 2.34
C GLY A 22 -9.30 2.75 3.57
N PHE A 23 -8.14 2.11 3.50
CA PHE A 23 -7.16 2.12 4.57
C PHE A 23 -5.78 2.43 4.04
N SER A 24 -5.02 3.26 4.75
CA SER A 24 -3.70 3.67 4.28
C SER A 24 -2.65 3.61 5.38
N ALA A 25 -1.47 3.12 5.04
CA ALA A 25 -0.33 3.01 5.95
C ALA A 25 0.94 3.61 5.33
N VAL A 26 1.93 3.88 6.17
CA VAL A 26 3.28 4.24 5.71
C VAL A 26 4.02 2.94 5.35
N PRO A 27 4.75 2.89 4.23
CA PRO A 27 5.49 1.69 3.84
C PRO A 27 6.60 1.33 4.82
N ASP A 28 6.89 0.04 4.88
CA ASP A 28 7.95 -0.60 5.66
C ASP A 28 9.37 -0.32 5.16
N HIS A 29 9.55 0.68 4.29
CA HIS A 29 10.84 1.06 3.71
C HIS A 29 11.26 2.50 4.03
N PHE A 30 10.41 3.25 4.75
CA PHE A 30 10.62 4.66 5.09
C PHE A 30 10.32 4.87 6.58
N GLY A 31 11.28 5.43 7.34
CA GLY A 31 11.09 5.77 8.77
C GLY A 31 11.04 4.59 9.75
N PRO A 32 10.51 4.78 10.98
CA PRO A 32 10.35 3.68 11.94
C PRO A 32 9.36 2.66 11.40
N VAL A 33 9.90 1.55 10.91
CA VAL A 33 9.15 0.45 10.32
C VAL A 33 8.40 -0.31 11.40
N VAL A 34 7.13 -0.64 11.15
CA VAL A 34 6.43 -1.70 11.87
C VAL A 34 6.51 -2.95 10.99
N PRO A 35 7.40 -3.92 11.30
CA PRO A 35 7.49 -5.16 10.55
C PRO A 35 6.14 -5.87 10.53
N ASP A 36 5.82 -6.51 9.41
CA ASP A 36 4.65 -7.36 9.23
C ASP A 36 3.31 -6.63 9.51
N PHE A 37 3.28 -5.30 9.34
CA PHE A 37 2.10 -4.49 9.66
C PHE A 37 0.83 -5.03 8.98
N TRP A 38 0.90 -5.29 7.66
CA TRP A 38 -0.25 -5.80 6.90
C TRP A 38 -0.67 -7.20 7.34
N GLU A 39 0.29 -8.06 7.67
CA GLU A 39 0.02 -9.41 8.19
C GLU A 39 -0.70 -9.34 9.54
N ARG A 40 -0.25 -8.46 10.45
CA ARG A 40 -0.88 -8.24 11.76
C ARG A 40 -2.28 -7.66 11.63
N ILE A 41 -2.50 -6.72 10.70
CA ILE A 41 -3.83 -6.18 10.41
C ILE A 41 -4.75 -7.27 9.86
N PHE A 42 -4.25 -8.11 8.94
CA PHE A 42 -5.00 -9.25 8.44
C PHE A 42 -5.34 -10.26 9.55
N GLN A 43 -4.42 -10.55 10.47
CA GLN A 43 -4.70 -11.42 11.62
C GLN A 43 -5.79 -10.87 12.55
N LEU A 44 -5.91 -9.55 12.68
CA LEU A 44 -6.93 -8.91 13.51
C LEU A 44 -8.32 -8.87 12.86
N GLY A 45 -8.39 -8.70 11.54
CA GLY A 45 -9.65 -8.48 10.81
C GLY A 45 -10.11 -9.62 9.91
N GLY A 46 -9.22 -10.53 9.57
CA GLY A 46 -9.45 -11.63 8.65
C GLY A 46 -9.99 -11.17 7.30
N ARG A 47 -10.75 -12.07 6.66
CA ARG A 47 -11.32 -11.84 5.34
C ARG A 47 -12.36 -10.72 5.32
N VAL A 48 -13.17 -10.61 6.38
CA VAL A 48 -14.22 -9.57 6.50
C VAL A 48 -13.62 -8.17 6.39
N PHE A 49 -12.47 -7.94 7.02
CA PHE A 49 -11.76 -6.68 6.90
C PHE A 49 -11.31 -6.38 5.46
N VAL A 50 -10.75 -7.37 4.77
CA VAL A 50 -10.29 -7.22 3.38
C VAL A 50 -11.46 -6.93 2.44
N GLU A 51 -12.58 -7.64 2.62
CA GLU A 51 -13.81 -7.47 1.85
C GLU A 51 -14.49 -6.11 2.14
N SER A 52 -14.21 -5.50 3.29
CA SER A 52 -14.72 -4.18 3.67
C SER A 52 -13.93 -3.01 3.07
N LEU A 53 -12.80 -3.28 2.39
CA LEU A 53 -11.96 -2.27 1.78
C LEU A 53 -12.21 -2.17 0.28
N ASP A 54 -12.55 -0.98 -0.18
CA ASP A 54 -12.62 -0.66 -1.62
C ASP A 54 -11.24 -0.27 -2.17
N TYR A 55 -10.32 0.21 -1.30
CA TYR A 55 -8.93 0.47 -1.67
C TYR A 55 -7.95 0.41 -0.50
N VAL A 56 -6.68 0.13 -0.82
CA VAL A 56 -5.54 0.27 0.09
C VAL A 56 -4.62 1.36 -0.44
N GLY A 57 -4.23 2.28 0.42
CA GLY A 57 -3.30 3.36 0.11
C GLY A 57 -1.96 3.21 0.81
N TYR A 58 -0.93 3.78 0.20
CA TYR A 58 0.34 4.00 0.87
C TYR A 58 0.59 5.50 0.98
N LYS A 59 1.00 5.93 2.17
CA LYS A 59 1.34 7.33 2.44
C LYS A 59 2.85 7.50 2.42
N PHE A 60 3.31 8.39 1.55
CA PHE A 60 4.72 8.75 1.40
C PHE A 60 4.90 10.17 1.90
N TYR A 61 5.86 10.35 2.80
CA TYR A 61 6.18 11.65 3.38
C TYR A 61 7.67 11.92 3.18
N THR A 62 7.99 12.62 2.10
CA THR A 62 9.35 12.91 1.64
C THR A 62 10.12 13.89 2.53
N GLU A 63 9.45 14.50 3.51
CA GLU A 63 10.05 15.51 4.40
C GLU A 63 9.84 15.21 5.90
N VAL A 64 9.10 14.14 6.23
CA VAL A 64 8.73 13.83 7.63
C VAL A 64 9.64 12.75 8.23
N PHE A 65 10.10 11.80 7.42
CA PHE A 65 10.84 10.64 7.90
C PHE A 65 12.25 10.49 7.30
N GLU A 66 12.60 11.30 6.30
CA GLU A 66 13.88 11.25 5.58
C GLU A 66 14.37 12.66 5.26
N GLU A 67 15.59 12.74 4.74
CA GLU A 67 16.13 13.96 4.16
C GLU A 67 15.24 14.45 3.01
N THR A 68 15.12 15.77 2.87
CA THR A 68 14.34 16.39 1.81
C THR A 68 14.79 15.90 0.44
N ILE A 69 13.87 15.30 -0.30
CA ILE A 69 14.13 14.84 -1.68
C ILE A 69 14.16 16.06 -2.60
N ASP A 70 15.23 16.18 -3.41
CA ASP A 70 15.29 17.18 -4.47
C ASP A 70 14.15 16.94 -5.49
N LEU A 71 13.52 18.00 -5.96
CA LEU A 71 12.39 17.94 -6.89
C LEU A 71 12.69 17.06 -8.12
N LYS A 72 13.93 17.06 -8.60
CA LYS A 72 14.35 16.23 -9.75
C LYS A 72 14.32 14.72 -9.47
N ASP A 73 14.42 14.33 -8.20
CA ASP A 73 14.55 12.94 -7.77
C ASP A 73 13.19 12.32 -7.34
N ILE A 74 12.13 13.13 -7.24
CA ILE A 74 10.78 12.68 -6.81
C ILE A 74 10.28 11.51 -7.67
N LEU A 75 10.42 11.59 -8.99
CA LEU A 75 9.93 10.53 -9.90
C LEU A 75 10.64 9.20 -9.67
N ALA A 76 11.96 9.24 -9.48
CA ALA A 76 12.77 8.05 -9.21
C ALA A 76 12.40 7.41 -7.86
N SER A 77 12.15 8.24 -6.85
CA SER A 77 11.70 7.80 -5.52
C SER A 77 10.32 7.14 -5.56
N ILE A 78 9.37 7.71 -6.30
CA ILE A 78 8.03 7.11 -6.51
C ILE A 78 8.17 5.76 -7.23
N GLU A 79 9.00 5.68 -8.28
CA GLU A 79 9.23 4.43 -8.99
C GLU A 79 9.81 3.34 -8.08
N TYR A 80 10.85 3.68 -7.30
CA TYR A 80 11.49 2.76 -6.36
C TYR A 80 10.49 2.18 -5.36
N VAL A 81 9.68 3.05 -4.77
CA VAL A 81 8.59 2.71 -3.87
C VAL A 81 7.62 1.71 -4.51
N LEU A 82 7.12 2.01 -5.70
CA LEU A 82 6.13 1.19 -6.38
C LEU A 82 6.73 -0.18 -6.75
N ARG A 83 8.00 -0.20 -7.14
CA ARG A 83 8.75 -1.42 -7.43
C ARG A 83 8.91 -2.29 -6.19
N CYS A 84 9.27 -1.70 -5.05
CA CYS A 84 9.38 -2.42 -3.77
C CYS A 84 8.03 -2.95 -3.30
N PHE A 85 6.98 -2.14 -3.40
CA PHE A 85 5.62 -2.56 -3.06
C PHE A 85 5.20 -3.76 -3.91
N ARG A 86 5.37 -3.71 -5.24
CA ARG A 86 5.08 -4.83 -6.13
C ARG A 86 5.89 -6.09 -5.78
N GLY A 87 7.20 -5.95 -5.55
CA GLY A 87 8.08 -7.09 -5.30
C GLY A 87 7.86 -7.78 -3.96
N LYS A 88 7.42 -7.04 -2.93
CA LYS A 88 7.26 -7.58 -1.57
C LYS A 88 5.81 -7.88 -1.20
N ASN A 89 4.87 -7.03 -1.59
CA ASN A 89 3.48 -7.07 -1.10
C ASN A 89 2.47 -7.61 -2.11
N LEU A 90 2.76 -7.60 -3.42
CA LEU A 90 1.84 -8.05 -4.48
C LEU A 90 2.33 -9.32 -5.20
N LYS A 91 3.17 -10.15 -4.57
CA LYS A 91 3.83 -11.28 -5.26
C LYS A 91 2.87 -12.12 -6.09
N ASP A 92 3.08 -12.12 -7.40
CA ASP A 92 2.78 -13.24 -8.30
C ASP A 92 3.99 -13.50 -9.23
N CYS A 93 4.49 -14.75 -9.15
CA CYS A 93 5.09 -15.60 -10.19
C CYS A 93 6.34 -15.14 -11.01
N PRO A 94 7.17 -16.08 -11.50
CA PRO A 94 8.58 -15.88 -11.82
C PRO A 94 8.82 -15.04 -13.06
N HIS A 95 10.01 -14.41 -13.07
CA HIS A 95 10.68 -13.76 -14.19
C HIS A 95 10.26 -14.24 -15.58
N THR A 96 9.47 -13.45 -16.30
CA THR A 96 9.63 -13.38 -17.74
C THR A 96 10.77 -12.41 -18.01
N ARG A 97 11.96 -12.94 -18.34
CA ARG A 97 13.05 -12.16 -18.94
C ARG A 97 12.47 -11.35 -20.10
N ILE A 98 12.46 -10.03 -19.97
CA ILE A 98 12.41 -9.17 -21.16
C ILE A 98 13.87 -8.93 -21.54
N GLY A 99 14.15 -9.21 -22.81
CA GLY A 99 15.47 -9.45 -23.37
C GLY A 99 16.50 -8.37 -23.11
N SER A 100 17.74 -8.85 -23.13
CA SER A 100 18.95 -8.08 -23.40
C SER A 100 18.74 -7.09 -24.55
N TYR A 101 18.81 -5.80 -24.26
CA TYR A 101 19.16 -4.81 -25.26
C TYR A 101 20.69 -4.78 -25.35
N THR A 102 21.21 -5.48 -26.35
CA THR A 102 22.53 -5.22 -26.93
C THR A 102 22.35 -4.30 -28.14
N ASP A 103 23.10 -3.20 -28.12
CA ASP A 103 23.62 -2.36 -29.19
C ASP A 103 22.78 -1.98 -30.43
N SER A 104 22.70 -0.66 -30.65
CA SER A 104 23.01 0.01 -31.92
C SER A 104 23.50 1.43 -31.64
#